data_AF-A0A415TX49-F1
#
_entry.id   AF-A0A415TX49-F1
#
_cell.length_a   1.000
_cell.length_b   1.000
_cell.length_c   1.000
_cell.angle_alpha   90.00
_cell.angle_beta   90.00
_cell.angle_gamma   90.00
#
_symmetry.space_group_name_H-M   'P 1'
#
loop_
_entity.id
_entity.type
_entity.pdbx_description
1 polymer ?
#
loop_
_entity_poly.entity_id
_entity_poly.type
_entity_poly.pdbx_seq_one_letter_code
_entity_poly.pdbx_strand_id
1 'polypeptide(L)'
;MNTTTLKSVFKAVYGMPIASYMKEYRMKLASNMLLQKDKSISEIAAAVGYKSQSKFTSAFGDIFQILPTAYQEQVSYTNALANA
;
A
#
# COMPACT_ATOMS: atom_id res chain seq x y z
N MET A 1 7.83 1.21 27.30
CA MET A 1 6.67 0.39 26.88
C MET A 1 7.19 -0.81 26.09
N ASN A 2 6.75 -2.03 26.41
CA ASN A 2 7.18 -3.23 25.67
C ASN A 2 6.27 -3.51 24.45
N THR A 3 6.69 -4.44 23.58
CA THR A 3 5.97 -4.78 22.34
C THR A 3 4.55 -5.29 22.59
N THR A 4 4.33 -6.05 23.66
CA THR A 4 3.01 -6.60 24.01
C THR A 4 2.05 -5.49 24.45
N THR A 5 2.50 -4.60 25.33
CA THR A 5 1.74 -3.43 25.78
C THR A 5 1.41 -2.51 24.61
N LEU A 6 2.36 -2.24 23.71
CA LEU A 6 2.09 -1.42 22.53
C LEU A 6 1.00 -2.06 21.64
N LYS A 7 1.10 -3.37 21.36
CA LYS A 7 0.11 -4.08 20.54
C LYS A 7 -1.28 -4.05 21.17
N SER A 8 -1.39 -4.28 22.47
CA SER A 8 -2.69 -4.30 23.17
C SER A 8 -3.31 -2.91 23.24
N VAL A 9 -2.55 -1.90 23.64
CA VAL A 9 -3.02 -0.51 23.72
C VAL A 9 -3.40 0.01 22.34
N PHE A 10 -2.58 -0.25 21.30
CA PHE A 10 -2.90 0.18 19.94
C PHE A 10 -4.21 -0.44 19.46
N LYS A 11 -4.40 -1.76 19.65
CA LYS A 11 -5.65 -2.42 19.27
C LYS A 11 -6.85 -1.88 20.06
N ALA A 12 -6.68 -1.56 21.34
CA ALA A 12 -7.74 -1.00 22.17
C ALA A 12 -8.20 0.38 21.68
N VAL A 13 -7.26 1.22 21.19
CA VAL A 13 -7.56 2.57 20.69
C VAL A 13 -8.07 2.57 19.26
N TYR A 14 -7.45 1.80 18.36
CA TYR A 14 -7.71 1.83 16.92
C TYR A 14 -8.59 0.67 16.43
N GLY A 15 -8.99 -0.26 17.30
CA GLY A 15 -9.84 -1.41 16.97
C GLY A 15 -9.15 -2.54 16.21
N MET A 16 -7.89 -2.36 15.77
CA MET A 16 -7.18 -3.34 14.95
C MET A 16 -5.71 -3.52 15.33
N PRO A 17 -5.07 -4.66 15.01
CA PRO A 17 -3.66 -4.86 15.27
C PRO A 17 -2.79 -3.82 14.54
N ILE A 18 -1.75 -3.33 15.22
CA ILE A 18 -0.81 -2.35 14.64
C ILE A 18 -0.19 -2.82 13.32
N ALA A 19 0.07 -4.13 13.17
CA ALA A 19 0.63 -4.67 11.92
C ALA A 19 -0.35 -4.54 10.75
N SER A 20 -1.64 -4.80 10.98
CA SER A 20 -2.69 -4.65 9.97
C SER A 20 -2.88 -3.18 9.58
N TYR A 21 -2.92 -2.30 10.57
CA TYR A 21 -2.98 -0.85 10.34
C TYR A 21 -1.80 -0.37 9.49
N MET A 22 -0.57 -0.80 9.84
CA MET A 22 0.62 -0.43 9.08
C MET A 22 0.63 -1.02 7.67
N LYS A 23 0.08 -2.23 7.47
CA LYS A 23 -0.09 -2.82 6.13
C LYS A 23 -0.98 -1.92 5.27
N GLU A 24 -2.17 -1.56 5.78
CA GLU A 24 -3.11 -0.69 5.07
C GLU A 24 -2.53 0.70 4.78
N TYR A 25 -1.88 1.31 5.77
CA TYR A 25 -1.25 2.61 5.62
C TYR A 25 -0.18 2.60 4.51
N ARG A 26 0.70 1.59 4.50
CA ARG A 26 1.74 1.43 3.46
C ARG A 26 1.13 1.21 2.08
N MET A 27 0.06 0.42 1.97
CA MET A 27 -0.61 0.18 0.70
C MET A 27 -1.30 1.44 0.16
N LYS A 28 -1.94 2.24 1.02
CA LYS A 28 -2.50 3.57 0.64
C LYS A 28 -1.42 4.55 0.19
N LEU A 29 -0.26 4.54 0.85
CA LEU A 29 0.87 5.36 0.39
C LEU A 29 1.38 4.89 -0.98
N ALA A 30 1.50 3.57 -1.17
CA ALA A 30 1.91 2.98 -2.44
C ALA A 30 0.93 3.30 -3.58
N SER A 31 -0.38 3.25 -3.33
CA SER A 31 -1.38 3.60 -4.34
C SER A 31 -1.20 5.03 -4.83
N ASN A 32 -0.96 5.98 -3.91
CA ASN A 32 -0.69 7.38 -4.28
C ASN A 32 0.58 7.53 -5.12
N MET A 33 1.65 6.79 -4.79
CA MET A 33 2.89 6.78 -5.59
C MET A 33 2.67 6.19 -6.99
N LEU A 34 1.86 5.13 -7.12
CA LEU A 34 1.54 4.53 -8.41
C LEU A 34 0.85 5.52 -9.36
N LEU A 35 0.06 6.47 -8.84
CA LEU A 35 -0.60 7.51 -9.64
C LEU A 35 0.39 8.49 -10.28
N GLN A 36 1.54 8.73 -9.64
CA GLN A 36 2.52 9.72 -10.09
C GLN A 36 3.38 9.22 -11.26
N LYS A 37 3.50 7.89 -11.43
CA LYS A 37 4.30 7.23 -12.49
C LYS A 37 5.77 7.65 -12.58
N ASP A 38 6.34 8.20 -11.52
CA ASP A 38 7.73 8.63 -11.44
C ASP A 38 8.69 7.50 -11.07
N LYS A 39 8.15 6.39 -10.54
CA LYS A 39 8.92 5.28 -9.97
C LYS A 39 8.43 3.94 -10.51
N SER A 40 9.38 3.01 -10.64
CA SER A 40 9.09 1.61 -10.90
C SER A 40 8.42 0.92 -9.70
N ILE A 41 7.77 -0.21 -9.94
CA ILE A 41 7.09 -0.98 -8.87
C ILE A 41 8.07 -1.44 -7.78
N SER A 42 9.31 -1.77 -8.13
CA SER A 42 10.36 -2.13 -7.16
C SER A 42 10.78 -0.95 -6.29
N GLU A 43 10.92 0.24 -6.86
CA GLU A 43 11.23 1.47 -6.12
C GLU A 43 10.10 1.85 -5.15
N ILE A 44 8.85 1.73 -5.60
CA ILE A 44 7.67 1.95 -4.74
C ILE A 44 7.65 0.92 -3.60
N ALA A 45 7.89 -0.35 -3.90
CA ALA A 45 7.98 -1.41 -2.89
C ALA A 45 9.04 -1.08 -1.83
N ALA A 46 10.24 -0.67 -2.25
CA ALA A 46 11.32 -0.27 -1.35
C ALA A 46 10.93 0.96 -0.51
N ALA A 47 10.34 1.99 -1.13
CA ALA A 47 9.92 3.22 -0.48
C ALA A 47 8.86 2.98 0.62
N VAL A 48 7.96 2.02 0.42
CA VAL A 48 6.95 1.65 1.43
C VAL A 48 7.40 0.52 2.36
N GLY A 49 8.69 0.15 2.31
CA GLY A 49 9.37 -0.70 3.30
C GLY A 49 9.34 -2.21 3.01
N TYR A 50 9.09 -2.62 1.77
CA TYR A 50 9.18 -4.02 1.36
C TYR A 50 10.54 -4.33 0.76
N LYS A 51 11.16 -5.41 1.24
CA LYS A 51 12.47 -5.88 0.74
C LYS A 51 12.40 -6.50 -0.66
N SER A 52 11.22 -6.91 -1.10
CA SER A 52 11.04 -7.49 -2.43
C SER A 52 9.74 -7.02 -3.08
N GLN A 53 9.81 -6.78 -4.38
CA GLN A 53 8.66 -6.42 -5.21
C GLN A 53 7.56 -7.48 -5.11
N SER A 54 7.89 -8.77 -5.14
CA SER A 54 6.88 -9.84 -5.09
C SER A 54 6.05 -9.81 -3.79
N LYS A 55 6.70 -9.59 -2.63
CA LYS A 55 5.98 -9.48 -1.34
C LYS A 55 5.10 -8.24 -1.29
N PHE A 56 5.56 -7.14 -1.89
CA PHE A 56 4.76 -5.94 -2.05
C PHE A 56 3.55 -6.21 -2.93
N THR A 57 3.74 -6.80 -4.12
CA THR A 57 2.67 -7.12 -5.06
C THR A 57 1.59 -8.01 -4.42
N SER A 58 1.97 -9.06 -3.69
CA SER A 58 1.00 -9.88 -2.96
C SER A 58 0.25 -9.07 -1.90
N ALA A 59 0.95 -8.30 -1.06
CA ALA A 59 0.31 -7.49 -0.03
C ALA A 59 -0.60 -6.39 -0.60
N PHE A 60 -0.26 -5.82 -1.76
CA PHE A 60 -1.07 -4.84 -2.46
C PHE A 60 -2.33 -5.48 -3.03
N GLY A 61 -2.19 -6.64 -3.68
CA GLY A 61 -3.30 -7.45 -4.16
C GLY A 61 -4.26 -7.85 -3.05
N ASP A 62 -3.76 -8.23 -1.86
CA ASP A 62 -4.62 -8.55 -0.71
C ASP A 62 -5.50 -7.36 -0.27
N ILE A 63 -5.00 -6.12 -0.38
CA ILE A 63 -5.69 -4.92 0.12
C ILE A 63 -6.57 -4.29 -0.96
N PHE A 64 -6.07 -4.15 -2.19
CA PHE A 64 -6.78 -3.47 -3.28
C PHE A 64 -7.51 -4.44 -4.22
N GLN A 65 -7.32 -5.75 -4.07
CA GLN A 65 -7.90 -6.79 -4.91
C GLN A 65 -7.52 -6.66 -6.40
N ILE A 66 -6.39 -5.99 -6.68
CA ILE A 66 -5.82 -5.80 -8.01
C ILE A 66 -4.29 -5.69 -7.91
N LEU A 67 -3.58 -6.06 -8.97
CA LEU A 67 -2.13 -5.93 -9.03
C LEU A 67 -1.70 -4.46 -9.15
N PRO A 68 -0.54 -4.06 -8.60
CA PRO A 68 -0.03 -2.69 -8.68
C PRO A 68 0.04 -2.13 -10.11
N THR A 69 0.48 -2.95 -11.07
CA THR A 69 0.59 -2.56 -12.48
C THR A 69 -0.78 -2.32 -13.10
N ALA A 70 -1.72 -3.24 -12.90
CA ALA A 70 -3.09 -3.10 -13.38
C ALA A 70 -3.81 -1.90 -12.72
N TYR A 71 -3.56 -1.64 -11.44
CA TYR A 71 -4.04 -0.44 -10.75
C TYR A 71 -3.51 0.85 -11.40
N GLN A 72 -2.21 0.90 -11.68
CA GLN A 72 -1.59 2.03 -12.36
C GLN A 72 -2.15 2.25 -13.76
N GLU A 73 -2.36 1.18 -14.53
CA GLU A 73 -3.00 1.24 -15.85
C GLU A 73 -4.43 1.76 -15.76
N GLN A 74 -5.27 1.19 -14.88
CA GLN A 74 -6.67 1.59 -14.69
C GLN A 74 -6.81 3.08 -14.40
N VAL A 75 -5.99 3.62 -13.49
CA VAL A 75 -5.98 5.05 -13.17
C VAL A 75 -5.63 5.90 -14.40
N SER A 76 -4.68 5.43 -15.20
CA SER A 76 -4.24 6.14 -16.41
C SER A 76 -5.37 6.31 -17.41
N TYR A 77 -6.14 5.24 -17.63
CA TYR A 77 -7.31 5.28 -18.50
C TYR A 77 -8.37 6.24 -17.96
N THR A 78 -8.68 6.18 -16.66
CA THR A 78 -9.64 7.10 -16.03
C THR A 78 -9.21 8.56 -16.16
N ASN A 79 -7.94 8.86 -15.93
CA ASN A 79 -7.42 10.22 -16.05
C ASN A 79 -7.42 10.71 -17.50
N ALA A 80 -7.15 9.85 -18.48
CA ALA A 80 -7.24 10.21 -19.89
C ALA A 80 -8.67 10.57 -20.31
N LEU A 81 -9.68 9.85 -19.79
CA LEU A 81 -11.10 10.14 -20.07
C LEU A 81 -11.61 11.39 -19.35
N ALA A 82 -11.09 11.70 -18.15
CA ALA A 82 -11.51 12.87 -17.38
C ALA A 82 -10.93 14.20 -17.90
N ASN A 83 -9.86 14.16 -18.70
CA ASN A 83 -9.22 15.33 -19.32
C ASN A 83 -9.51 15.43 -20.83
N ALA A 84 -10.39 14.59 -21.36
CA ALA A 84 -10.88 14.63 -22.75
C ALA A 84 -12.19 15.43 -22.82
#